data_AF-A0A932WDP2-F1
#
_entry.id   AF-A0A932WDP2-F1
#
_cell.length_a   1.000
_cell.length_b   1.000
_cell.length_c   1.000
_cell.angle_alpha   90.00
_cell.angle_beta   90.00
_cell.angle_gamma   90.00
#
_symmetry.space_group_name_H-M   'P 1'
#
loop_
_entity.id
_entity.type
_entity.pdbx_description
1 polymer ?
#
loop_
_entity_poly.entity_id
_entity_poly.type
_entity_poly.pdbx_seq_one_letter_code
_entity_poly.pdbx_strand_id
1 'polypeptide(L)'
;MMKLYMAVCASLLFYSLAIAIDESWWLTETYEASELQIQGIPIANIDSAWVAAGVLRRDSLSSGAQHYLDSHEWTQGWSFSLEDDFNRDGFKDRTVVGIYRDKTGAAGTFVLILTHKKNGWSKAFLATEKNHPGFSMIKNGGQGLILWTHCFECDTVAEIYWDGKSYKLEYPSNGD
;
A
#
# COMPACT_ATOMS: atom_id res chain seq x y z
N MET A 1 51.11 4.27 -52.95
CA MET A 1 50.99 3.87 -51.53
C MET A 1 50.57 5.09 -50.72
N MET A 2 49.31 5.19 -50.30
CA MET A 2 48.88 6.16 -49.29
C MET A 2 47.69 5.57 -48.52
N LYS A 3 47.78 5.62 -47.20
CA LYS A 3 47.00 4.82 -46.24
C LYS A 3 45.55 5.29 -46.11
N LEU A 4 44.68 4.29 -45.99
CA LEU A 4 43.31 4.29 -45.50
C LEU A 4 43.25 4.86 -44.06
N TYR A 5 42.33 5.78 -43.78
CA TYR A 5 41.85 6.00 -42.41
C TYR A 5 40.32 6.06 -42.45
N MET A 6 39.73 4.97 -41.99
CA MET A 6 38.30 4.78 -41.75
C MET A 6 37.99 5.36 -40.37
N ALA A 7 37.29 6.48 -40.31
CA ALA A 7 36.83 7.05 -39.05
C ALA A 7 35.58 6.28 -38.59
N VAL A 8 35.75 5.36 -37.64
CA VAL A 8 34.64 4.72 -36.92
C VAL A 8 34.17 5.70 -35.86
N CYS A 9 33.03 6.33 -36.09
CA CYS A 9 32.36 7.17 -35.09
C CYS A 9 31.56 6.25 -34.17
N ALA A 10 32.16 5.81 -33.07
CA ALA A 10 31.48 5.05 -32.03
C ALA A 10 30.65 6.01 -31.16
N SER A 11 29.38 6.18 -31.51
CA SER A 11 28.40 6.91 -30.71
C SER A 11 28.06 6.14 -29.44
N LEU A 12 28.82 6.35 -28.37
CA LEU A 12 28.48 5.86 -27.04
C LEU A 12 27.30 6.68 -26.50
N LEU A 13 26.08 6.17 -26.71
CA LEU A 13 24.89 6.61 -26.00
C LEU A 13 24.97 6.09 -24.55
N PHE A 14 25.61 6.87 -23.67
CA PHE A 14 25.44 6.69 -22.23
C PHE A 14 24.05 7.21 -21.84
N TYR A 15 23.05 6.33 -21.86
CA TYR A 15 21.80 6.56 -21.12
C TYR A 15 22.14 6.55 -19.63
N SER A 16 22.42 7.74 -19.07
CA SER A 16 22.47 7.90 -17.62
C SER A 16 21.03 7.85 -17.08
N LEU A 17 20.54 6.65 -16.76
CA LEU A 17 19.45 6.47 -15.83
C LEU A 17 20.02 6.73 -14.43
N ALA A 18 20.21 8.00 -14.09
CA ALA A 18 20.36 8.38 -12.70
C ALA A 18 18.99 8.15 -12.05
N ILE A 19 18.78 6.96 -11.51
CA ILE A 19 17.70 6.70 -10.56
C ILE A 19 18.10 7.50 -9.32
N ALA A 20 17.58 8.71 -9.19
CA ALA A 20 17.62 9.41 -7.91
C ALA A 20 16.75 8.57 -6.96
N ILE A 21 17.40 7.82 -6.08
CA ILE A 21 16.74 7.16 -4.97
C ILE A 21 16.39 8.29 -4.00
N ASP A 22 15.12 8.72 -4.01
CA ASP A 22 14.60 9.56 -2.94
C ASP A 22 14.52 8.66 -1.69
N GLU A 23 15.38 8.94 -0.69
CA GLU A 23 15.41 8.17 0.55
C GLU A 23 14.07 8.20 1.28
N SER A 24 13.15 9.13 0.97
CA SER A 24 11.82 9.21 1.59
C SER A 24 10.68 9.18 0.57
N TRP A 25 10.81 8.38 -0.49
CA TRP A 25 9.82 8.23 -1.57
C TRP A 25 8.38 7.97 -1.07
N TRP A 26 8.21 7.31 0.09
CA TRP A 26 6.88 7.05 0.66
C TRP A 26 6.12 8.32 1.06
N LEU A 27 6.81 9.45 1.24
CA LEU A 27 6.20 10.75 1.52
C LEU A 27 5.82 11.54 0.26
N THR A 28 6.42 11.19 -0.88
CA THR A 28 6.36 11.99 -2.12
C THR A 28 5.63 11.28 -3.26
N GLU A 29 5.65 9.94 -3.31
CA GLU A 29 4.91 9.17 -4.30
C GLU A 29 3.40 9.24 -4.06
N THR A 30 2.66 9.44 -5.15
CA THR A 30 1.19 9.44 -5.15
C THR A 30 0.67 8.43 -6.16
N TYR A 31 -0.52 7.91 -5.91
CA TYR A 31 -1.13 6.86 -6.71
C TYR A 31 -2.51 7.31 -7.19
N GLU A 32 -3.03 6.69 -8.26
CA GLU A 32 -4.35 6.99 -8.81
C GLU A 32 -5.37 5.87 -8.57
N ALA A 33 -6.51 6.23 -7.99
CA ALA A 33 -7.64 5.33 -7.76
C ALA A 33 -8.50 5.25 -9.03
N SER A 34 -8.57 4.08 -9.64
CA SER A 34 -9.30 3.85 -10.90
C SER A 34 -10.23 2.63 -10.87
N GLU A 35 -10.12 1.76 -9.86
CA GLU A 35 -10.94 0.55 -9.72
C GLU A 35 -12.34 0.89 -9.20
N LEU A 36 -13.35 0.19 -9.72
CA LEU A 36 -14.75 0.31 -9.33
C LEU A 36 -15.24 -0.82 -8.43
N GLN A 37 -14.34 -1.74 -8.08
CA GLN A 37 -14.59 -2.84 -7.15
C GLN A 37 -13.30 -3.30 -6.49
N ILE A 38 -13.36 -3.82 -5.27
CA ILE A 38 -12.26 -4.54 -4.61
C ILE A 38 -12.76 -5.95 -4.27
N GLN A 39 -12.05 -6.99 -4.73
CA GLN A 39 -12.43 -8.39 -4.50
C GLN A 39 -13.89 -8.72 -4.90
N GLY A 40 -14.38 -8.10 -5.98
CA GLY A 40 -15.75 -8.27 -6.46
C GLY A 40 -16.81 -7.50 -5.67
N ILE A 41 -16.43 -6.73 -4.66
CA ILE A 41 -17.31 -5.83 -3.91
C ILE A 41 -17.31 -4.47 -4.62
N PRO A 42 -18.45 -3.97 -5.12
CA PRO A 42 -18.53 -2.62 -5.69
C PRO A 42 -18.05 -1.56 -4.70
N ILE A 43 -17.30 -0.55 -5.15
CA ILE A 43 -16.77 0.51 -4.27
C ILE A 43 -17.88 1.18 -3.44
N ALA A 44 -19.05 1.43 -4.02
CA ALA A 44 -20.18 2.02 -3.31
C ALA A 44 -20.70 1.17 -2.13
N ASN A 45 -20.42 -0.14 -2.13
CA ASN A 45 -20.74 -1.05 -1.02
C ASN A 45 -19.62 -1.10 0.03
N ILE A 46 -18.39 -0.67 -0.33
CA ILE A 46 -17.29 -0.48 0.61
C ILE A 46 -17.48 0.84 1.34
N ASP A 47 -17.63 1.94 0.59
CA ASP A 47 -18.01 3.25 1.10
C ASP A 47 -18.84 3.99 0.05
N SER A 48 -20.04 4.41 0.43
CA SER A 48 -20.98 5.08 -0.48
C SER A 48 -20.53 6.47 -0.95
N ALA A 49 -19.55 7.09 -0.28
CA ALA A 49 -18.97 8.36 -0.68
C ALA A 49 -17.87 8.20 -1.74
N TRP A 50 -17.32 6.99 -1.92
CA TRP A 50 -16.24 6.75 -2.86
C TRP A 50 -16.75 6.65 -4.30
N VAL A 51 -15.92 7.11 -5.24
CA VAL A 51 -16.15 6.95 -6.69
C VAL A 51 -15.14 6.00 -7.34
N ALA A 52 -13.97 5.82 -6.73
CA ALA A 52 -12.95 4.90 -7.17
C ALA A 52 -12.05 4.49 -6.00
N ALA A 53 -11.41 3.34 -6.11
CA ALA A 53 -10.32 2.94 -5.24
C ALA A 53 -9.20 2.27 -6.04
N GLY A 54 -8.11 1.90 -5.38
CA GLY A 54 -7.07 1.04 -5.92
C GLY A 54 -6.38 0.33 -4.78
N VAL A 55 -6.19 -0.99 -4.90
CA VAL A 55 -5.39 -1.74 -3.93
C VAL A 55 -3.93 -1.53 -4.29
N LEU A 56 -3.14 -1.02 -3.34
CA LEU A 56 -1.71 -0.88 -3.54
C LEU A 56 -1.07 -2.27 -3.67
N ARG A 57 -0.07 -2.37 -4.52
CA ARG A 57 0.67 -3.60 -4.78
C ARG A 57 2.11 -3.26 -5.04
N ARG A 58 2.98 -4.26 -5.01
CA ARG A 58 4.40 -4.08 -5.28
C ARG A 58 4.66 -3.47 -6.66
N ASP A 59 3.88 -3.87 -7.66
CA ASP A 59 3.93 -3.37 -9.02
C ASP A 59 3.29 -1.98 -9.21
N SER A 60 2.60 -1.46 -8.19
CA SER A 60 2.14 -0.06 -8.18
C SER A 60 3.26 0.93 -7.90
N LEU A 61 4.33 0.48 -7.23
CA LEU A 61 5.45 1.32 -6.81
C LEU A 61 6.40 1.64 -7.96
N SER A 62 7.09 2.79 -7.89
CA SER A 62 8.20 3.06 -8.79
C SER A 62 9.33 2.02 -8.65
N SER A 63 10.16 1.88 -9.68
CA SER A 63 11.32 0.98 -9.61
C SER A 63 12.29 1.32 -8.47
N GLY A 64 12.44 2.60 -8.12
CA GLY A 64 13.26 3.05 -6.99
C GLY A 64 12.66 2.61 -5.65
N ALA A 65 11.35 2.81 -5.46
CA ALA A 65 10.63 2.35 -4.28
C ALA A 65 10.67 0.82 -4.12
N GLN A 66 10.52 0.07 -5.21
CA GLN A 66 10.68 -1.39 -5.18
C GLN A 66 12.10 -1.78 -4.77
N HIS A 67 13.13 -1.17 -5.36
CA HIS A 67 14.51 -1.46 -5.00
C HIS A 67 14.80 -1.13 -3.53
N TYR A 68 14.28 0.00 -3.04
CA TYR A 68 14.42 0.40 -1.64
C TYR A 68 13.86 -0.65 -0.68
N LEU A 69 12.67 -1.19 -0.96
CA LEU A 69 12.08 -2.26 -0.14
C LEU A 69 12.92 -3.56 -0.19
N ASP A 70 13.55 -3.87 -1.32
CA ASP A 70 14.42 -5.05 -1.42
C ASP A 70 15.76 -4.88 -0.71
N SER A 71 16.29 -3.65 -0.65
CA SER A 71 17.61 -3.38 -0.09
C SER A 71 17.62 -3.19 1.43
N HIS A 72 16.46 -3.02 2.06
CA HIS A 72 16.34 -2.71 3.49
C HIS A 72 15.67 -3.84 4.27
N GLU A 73 16.45 -4.58 5.07
CA GLU A 73 15.99 -5.73 5.85
C GLU A 73 14.85 -5.39 6.84
N TRP A 74 14.82 -4.18 7.37
CA TRP A 74 13.78 -3.77 8.32
C TRP A 74 12.40 -3.61 7.67
N THR A 75 12.33 -3.51 6.33
CA THR A 75 11.07 -3.51 5.58
C THR A 75 10.47 -4.93 5.47
N GLN A 76 11.24 -5.97 5.83
CA GLN A 76 10.77 -7.35 5.75
C GLN A 76 9.55 -7.60 6.67
N GLY A 77 8.57 -8.32 6.13
CA GLY A 77 7.30 -8.61 6.79
C GLY A 77 6.23 -7.52 6.62
N TRP A 78 6.59 -6.33 6.12
CA TRP A 78 5.60 -5.40 5.59
C TRP A 78 5.09 -5.90 4.23
N SER A 79 3.79 -5.78 3.99
CA SER A 79 3.11 -6.19 2.77
C SER A 79 2.00 -5.21 2.41
N PHE A 80 1.47 -5.31 1.19
CA PHE A 80 0.25 -4.60 0.78
C PHE A 80 -1.03 -5.41 1.02
N SER A 81 -0.88 -6.70 1.30
CA SER A 81 -1.98 -7.59 1.66
C SER A 81 -1.54 -8.64 2.67
N LEU A 82 -2.43 -8.96 3.60
CA LEU A 82 -2.29 -10.06 4.55
C LEU A 82 -3.53 -10.95 4.48
N GLU A 83 -3.35 -12.22 4.76
CA GLU A 83 -4.44 -13.19 4.91
C GLU A 83 -4.23 -13.99 6.18
N ASP A 84 -5.26 -14.06 7.02
CA ASP A 84 -5.28 -14.78 8.29
C ASP A 84 -6.74 -14.97 8.76
N ASP A 85 -6.97 -15.50 9.95
CA ASP A 85 -8.26 -15.39 10.68
C ASP A 85 -8.06 -14.41 11.85
N PHE A 86 -8.07 -13.11 11.55
CA PHE A 86 -7.63 -12.07 12.51
C PHE A 86 -8.60 -11.91 13.69
N ASN A 87 -9.90 -12.15 13.49
CA ASN A 87 -10.91 -12.14 14.54
C ASN A 87 -11.18 -13.52 15.17
N ARG A 88 -10.55 -14.58 14.67
CA ARG A 88 -10.65 -15.97 15.15
C ARG A 88 -12.07 -16.50 15.13
N ASP A 89 -12.85 -16.11 14.13
CA ASP A 89 -14.24 -16.56 13.96
C ASP A 89 -14.36 -17.82 13.08
N GLY A 90 -13.24 -18.36 12.62
CA GLY A 90 -13.15 -19.53 11.75
C GLY A 90 -13.33 -19.22 10.26
N PHE A 91 -13.47 -17.95 9.88
CA PHE A 91 -13.48 -17.51 8.49
C PHE A 91 -12.16 -16.86 8.11
N LYS A 92 -11.77 -17.02 6.83
CA LYS A 92 -10.58 -16.37 6.31
C LYS A 92 -10.84 -14.87 6.13
N ASP A 93 -9.94 -14.07 6.67
CA ASP A 93 -9.85 -12.65 6.42
C ASP A 93 -8.76 -12.31 5.39
N ARG A 94 -8.98 -11.21 4.67
CA ARG A 94 -8.01 -10.57 3.80
C ARG A 94 -7.96 -9.09 4.15
N THR A 95 -6.79 -8.64 4.58
CA THR A 95 -6.50 -7.23 4.79
C THR A 95 -5.75 -6.71 3.57
N VAL A 96 -6.16 -5.55 3.08
CA VAL A 96 -5.47 -4.84 1.98
C VAL A 96 -5.35 -3.36 2.34
N VAL A 97 -4.30 -2.73 1.83
CA VAL A 97 -4.16 -1.28 1.83
C VAL A 97 -4.30 -0.72 0.43
N GLY A 98 -4.70 0.53 0.34
CA GLY A 98 -4.98 1.14 -0.93
C GLY A 98 -5.18 2.64 -0.85
N ILE A 99 -5.64 3.19 -1.96
CA ILE A 99 -6.05 4.59 -2.08
C ILE A 99 -7.49 4.70 -2.56
N TYR A 100 -8.16 5.76 -2.17
CA TYR A 100 -9.52 6.05 -2.60
C TYR A 100 -9.64 7.47 -3.13
N ARG A 101 -10.68 7.68 -3.94
CA ARG A 101 -11.17 9.01 -4.32
C ARG A 101 -12.66 9.08 -4.05
N ASP A 102 -13.10 10.17 -3.44
CA ASP A 102 -14.50 10.39 -3.12
C ASP A 102 -15.23 11.28 -4.14
N LYS A 103 -16.54 11.40 -3.97
CA LYS A 103 -17.44 12.18 -4.83
C LYS A 103 -17.12 13.68 -4.85
N THR A 104 -16.40 14.19 -3.85
CA THR A 104 -15.95 15.59 -3.80
C THR A 104 -14.63 15.81 -4.52
N GLY A 105 -13.96 14.72 -4.93
CA GLY A 105 -12.63 14.75 -5.51
C GLY A 105 -11.51 14.64 -4.48
N ALA A 106 -11.82 14.57 -3.19
CA ALA A 106 -10.82 14.32 -2.17
C ALA A 106 -10.32 12.88 -2.27
N ALA A 107 -9.05 12.67 -1.90
CA ALA A 107 -8.38 11.39 -1.98
C ALA A 107 -7.59 11.12 -0.71
N GLY A 108 -7.30 9.85 -0.47
CA GLY A 108 -6.59 9.39 0.71
C GLY A 108 -6.22 7.92 0.61
N THR A 109 -5.59 7.40 1.67
CA THR A 109 -5.27 5.98 1.82
C THR A 109 -6.33 5.27 2.66
N PHE A 110 -6.40 3.95 2.52
CA PHE A 110 -7.26 3.12 3.34
C PHE A 110 -6.57 1.82 3.74
N VAL A 111 -7.09 1.23 4.82
CA VAL A 111 -6.93 -0.18 5.17
C VAL A 111 -8.32 -0.82 5.25
N LEU A 112 -8.48 -1.96 4.58
CA LEU A 112 -9.75 -2.66 4.43
C LEU A 112 -9.55 -4.11 4.85
N ILE A 113 -10.37 -4.57 5.80
CA ILE A 113 -10.45 -5.99 6.17
C ILE A 113 -11.73 -6.55 5.57
N LEU A 114 -11.57 -7.63 4.81
CA LEU A 114 -12.66 -8.41 4.22
C LEU A 114 -12.70 -9.79 4.86
N THR A 115 -13.89 -10.28 5.22
CA THR A 115 -14.09 -11.66 5.69
C THR A 115 -14.77 -12.48 4.62
N HIS A 116 -14.25 -13.67 4.33
CA HIS A 116 -14.81 -14.61 3.36
C HIS A 116 -15.88 -15.50 4.02
N LYS A 117 -17.15 -15.10 3.87
CA LYS A 117 -18.31 -15.83 4.39
C LYS A 117 -18.95 -16.68 3.29
N LYS A 118 -20.05 -17.37 3.60
CA LYS A 118 -20.77 -18.26 2.66
C LYS A 118 -21.13 -17.60 1.31
N ASN A 119 -21.36 -16.28 1.31
CA ASN A 119 -21.75 -15.52 0.11
C ASN A 119 -20.57 -14.79 -0.54
N GLY A 120 -19.33 -15.15 -0.21
CA GLY A 120 -18.11 -14.51 -0.71
C GLY A 120 -17.54 -13.47 0.27
N TRP A 121 -16.69 -12.59 -0.27
CA TRP A 121 -16.04 -11.53 0.49
C TRP A 121 -17.05 -10.47 0.94
N SER A 122 -16.91 -10.02 2.18
CA SER A 122 -17.73 -8.97 2.77
C SER A 122 -16.86 -8.02 3.59
N LYS A 123 -17.17 -6.72 3.57
CA LYS A 123 -16.46 -5.73 4.39
C LYS A 123 -16.66 -6.02 5.88
N ALA A 124 -15.56 -6.20 6.60
CA ALA A 124 -15.55 -6.35 8.06
C ALA A 124 -15.08 -5.07 8.76
N PHE A 125 -14.12 -4.36 8.16
CA PHE A 125 -13.56 -3.12 8.70
C PHE A 125 -13.04 -2.23 7.59
N LEU A 126 -13.13 -0.92 7.79
CA LEU A 126 -12.55 0.08 6.91
C LEU A 126 -12.07 1.25 7.76
N ALA A 127 -10.80 1.63 7.60
CA ALA A 127 -10.28 2.90 8.09
C ALA A 127 -9.60 3.67 6.94
N THR A 128 -9.58 4.99 7.06
CA THR A 128 -9.12 5.90 6.01
C THR A 128 -8.26 7.01 6.61
N GLU A 129 -7.19 7.37 5.93
CA GLU A 129 -6.43 8.59 6.19
C GLU A 129 -6.63 9.56 5.03
N LYS A 130 -7.11 10.76 5.35
CA LYS A 130 -7.50 11.77 4.34
C LYS A 130 -6.29 12.57 3.86
N ASN A 131 -6.44 13.16 2.67
CA ASN A 131 -5.53 14.17 2.11
C ASN A 131 -4.13 13.67 1.74
N HIS A 132 -3.90 12.35 1.75
CA HIS A 132 -2.66 11.76 1.29
C HIS A 132 -2.94 10.48 0.49
N PRO A 133 -3.09 10.54 -0.85
CA PRO A 133 -3.23 9.36 -1.71
C PRO A 133 -1.86 8.72 -2.00
N GLY A 134 -1.04 8.60 -0.96
CA GLY A 134 0.34 8.14 -1.04
C GLY A 134 0.50 6.69 -0.61
N PHE A 135 1.69 6.40 -0.08
CA PHE A 135 2.07 5.06 0.32
C PHE A 135 1.37 4.61 1.60
N SER A 136 1.08 3.31 1.69
CA SER A 136 0.87 2.63 2.96
C SER A 136 1.16 1.14 2.83
N MET A 137 1.51 0.51 3.95
CA MET A 137 1.74 -0.93 4.07
C MET A 137 1.22 -1.46 5.41
N ILE A 138 1.03 -2.76 5.47
CA ILE A 138 0.58 -3.49 6.65
C ILE A 138 1.56 -4.59 7.04
N LYS A 139 1.60 -4.93 8.32
CA LYS A 139 2.40 -6.05 8.84
C LYS A 139 1.58 -6.86 9.83
N ASN A 140 1.75 -8.18 9.84
CA ASN A 140 1.15 -9.03 10.86
C ASN A 140 1.94 -8.86 12.17
N GLY A 141 1.30 -8.28 13.19
CA GLY A 141 1.87 -8.09 14.53
C GLY A 141 1.79 -9.35 15.40
N GLY A 142 1.14 -10.41 14.91
CA GLY A 142 0.89 -11.65 15.63
C GLY A 142 -0.40 -11.60 16.43
N GLN A 143 -0.95 -12.77 16.77
CA GLN A 143 -2.13 -12.92 17.61
C GLN A 143 -3.41 -12.19 17.10
N GLY A 144 -3.50 -11.87 15.81
CA GLY A 144 -4.63 -11.13 15.23
C GLY A 144 -4.40 -9.61 15.14
N LEU A 145 -3.23 -9.12 15.58
CA LEU A 145 -2.83 -7.72 15.43
C LEU A 145 -2.35 -7.44 14.00
N ILE A 146 -2.85 -6.36 13.42
CA ILE A 146 -2.39 -5.81 12.15
C ILE A 146 -1.78 -4.43 12.43
N LEU A 147 -0.55 -4.22 11.98
CA LEU A 147 0.12 -2.93 12.01
C LEU A 147 -0.10 -2.24 10.66
N TRP A 148 -0.45 -0.95 10.65
CA TRP A 148 -0.64 -0.15 9.44
C TRP A 148 0.25 1.11 9.51
N THR A 149 1.08 1.31 8.48
CA THR A 149 1.98 2.46 8.38
C THR A 149 1.83 3.18 7.06
N HIS A 150 2.13 4.48 7.09
CA HIS A 150 2.27 5.38 5.94
C HIS A 150 3.71 5.83 5.74
N CYS A 151 4.59 5.52 6.68
CA CYS A 151 5.92 6.07 6.73
C CYS A 151 6.81 5.17 7.58
N PHE A 152 7.92 4.75 7.00
CA PHE A 152 8.81 3.81 7.66
C PHE A 152 9.71 4.44 8.73
N GLU A 153 9.91 5.75 8.66
CA GLU A 153 10.76 6.52 9.56
C GLU A 153 9.95 7.43 10.50
N CYS A 154 8.62 7.29 10.48
CA CYS A 154 7.74 8.00 11.39
C CYS A 154 7.44 7.10 12.58
N ASP A 155 7.50 7.66 13.79
CA ASP A 155 7.19 6.95 15.04
C ASP A 155 5.68 6.68 15.22
N THR A 156 4.93 6.55 14.14
CA THR A 156 3.47 6.41 14.12
C THR A 156 3.05 5.21 13.27
N VAL A 157 2.82 4.09 13.95
CA VAL A 157 2.22 2.89 13.37
C VAL A 157 0.86 2.69 14.01
N ALA A 158 -0.20 2.60 13.20
CA ALA A 158 -1.52 2.30 13.71
C ALA A 158 -1.64 0.80 14.01
N GLU A 159 -2.33 0.48 15.09
CA GLU A 159 -2.66 -0.88 15.50
C GLU A 159 -4.12 -1.17 15.20
N ILE A 160 -4.37 -2.28 14.50
CA ILE A 160 -5.71 -2.75 14.18
C ILE A 160 -5.90 -4.13 14.77
N TYR A 161 -6.91 -4.29 15.63
CA TYR A 161 -7.14 -5.52 16.37
C TYR A 161 -8.63 -5.75 16.62
N TRP A 162 -8.99 -7.00 16.90
CA TRP A 162 -10.36 -7.37 17.27
C TRP A 162 -10.56 -7.27 18.80
N ASP A 163 -11.52 -6.45 19.25
CA ASP A 163 -11.80 -6.26 20.70
C ASP A 163 -12.75 -7.32 21.30
N GLY A 164 -13.08 -8.37 20.54
CA GLY A 164 -14.11 -9.35 20.89
C GLY A 164 -15.47 -9.07 20.23
N LYS A 165 -15.68 -7.86 19.68
CA LYS A 165 -16.95 -7.45 19.05
C LYS A 165 -16.79 -6.77 17.70
N SER A 166 -15.72 -5.99 17.52
CA SER A 166 -15.45 -5.21 16.33
C SER A 166 -13.94 -4.98 16.18
N TYR A 167 -13.50 -4.75 14.95
CA TYR A 167 -12.16 -4.22 14.72
C TYR A 167 -12.05 -2.79 15.26
N LYS A 168 -10.94 -2.52 15.96
CA LYS A 168 -10.52 -1.21 16.44
C LYS A 168 -9.27 -0.78 15.70
N LEU A 169 -9.09 0.53 15.62
CA LEU A 169 -7.85 1.14 15.19
C LEU A 169 -7.40 2.09 16.29
N GLU A 170 -6.15 1.97 16.70
CA GLU A 170 -5.52 2.81 17.70
C GLU A 170 -4.19 3.32 17.17
N TYR A 171 -3.86 4.56 17.53
CA TYR A 171 -2.53 5.10 17.38
C TYR A 171 -1.90 5.07 18.77
N PRO A 172 -0.92 4.19 19.03
CA PRO A 172 -0.22 4.18 20.30
C PRO A 172 0.32 5.59 20.57
N SER A 173 -0.09 6.19 21.68
CA SER A 173 0.53 7.44 22.12
C SER A 173 1.97 7.10 22.51
N ASN A 174 2.94 7.65 21.81
CA ASN A 174 4.31 7.71 22.31
C ASN A 174 4.21 8.40 23.67
N GLY A 175 4.44 7.65 24.75
CA GLY A 175 4.26 8.16 26.11
C GLY A 175 5.06 9.45 26.29
N ASP A 176 4.35 10.54 26.56
CA ASP A 176 4.95 11.79 27.06
C ASP A 176 5.62 11.57 28.43
#